data_AF-A0A0G4KVX7-F1
#
_entry.id   AF-A0A0G4KVX7-F1
#
_cell.length_a   1.000
_cell.length_b   1.000
_cell.length_c   1.000
_cell.angle_alpha   90.00
_cell.angle_beta   90.00
_cell.angle_gamma   90.00
#
_symmetry.space_group_name_H-M   'P 1'
#
loop_
_entity.id
_entity.type
_entity.pdbx_description
1 polymer ?
#
loop_
_entity_poly.entity_id
_entity_poly.type
_entity_poly.pdbx_seq_one_letter_code
_entity_poly.pdbx_strand_id
1 'polypeptide(L)'
;MENGYHIYDFKGEQLREEHVEKFKQFLWRPRPATLLTKEEQKQIRKNLREYSKTFEQEDADRGASADREVVEARRRQLDEWLAWRESIEEELVEERAYLGLPEDPIAELLASKVTNPDAEEQIIEEIVEEVIEETEEILQ
;
A
#
# COMPACT_ATOMS: atom_id res chain seq x y z
N MET A 1 -3.35 -28.43 -3.03
CA MET A 1 -2.00 -28.43 -3.63
C MET A 1 -1.87 -27.12 -4.37
N GLU A 2 -1.12 -26.20 -3.79
CA GLU A 2 -0.80 -24.94 -4.41
C GLU A 2 0.29 -25.19 -5.45
N ASN A 3 -0.08 -25.04 -6.72
CA ASN A 3 0.85 -25.23 -7.84
C ASN A 3 1.52 -23.87 -8.12
N GLY A 4 2.83 -23.86 -8.29
CA GLY A 4 3.58 -22.61 -8.40
C GLY A 4 5.08 -22.83 -8.47
N TYR A 5 5.85 -21.75 -8.32
CA TYR A 5 7.30 -21.80 -8.26
C TYR A 5 7.84 -20.83 -7.22
N HIS A 6 8.99 -21.18 -6.66
CA HIS A 6 9.79 -20.33 -5.79
C HIS A 6 11.14 -20.07 -6.45
N ILE A 7 11.59 -18.83 -6.42
CA ILE A 7 12.93 -18.43 -6.84
C ILE A 7 13.70 -18.06 -5.60
N TYR A 8 14.83 -18.72 -5.40
CA TYR A 8 15.78 -18.43 -4.33
C TYR A 8 17.06 -17.85 -4.91
N ASP A 9 17.71 -17.00 -4.13
CA ASP A 9 19.09 -16.60 -4.40
C ASP A 9 20.06 -17.74 -4.05
N PHE A 10 21.35 -17.54 -4.31
CA PHE A 10 22.36 -18.56 -4.00
C PHE A 10 22.61 -18.75 -2.49
N LYS A 11 22.16 -17.80 -1.65
CA LYS A 11 22.25 -17.86 -0.18
C LYS A 11 21.02 -18.57 0.43
N GLY A 12 19.97 -18.82 -0.36
CA GLY A 12 18.72 -19.42 0.06
C GLY A 12 17.61 -18.42 0.43
N GLU A 13 17.81 -17.12 0.19
CA GLU A 13 16.80 -16.09 0.37
C GLU A 13 15.72 -16.18 -0.72
N GLN A 14 14.45 -16.14 -0.33
CA GLN A 14 13.34 -16.20 -1.27
C GLN A 14 13.17 -14.86 -1.99
N LEU A 15 13.42 -14.84 -3.29
CA LEU A 15 13.28 -13.67 -4.14
C LEU A 15 11.86 -13.51 -4.70
N ARG A 16 11.19 -14.64 -5.00
CA ARG A 16 9.84 -14.64 -5.55
C ARG A 16 9.14 -15.95 -5.22
N GLU A 17 7.86 -15.84 -4.91
CA GLU A 17 6.94 -16.95 -4.76
C GLU A 17 5.68 -16.60 -5.55
N GLU A 18 5.26 -17.51 -6.43
CA GLU A 18 4.08 -17.27 -7.24
C GLU A 18 3.27 -18.54 -7.41
N HIS A 19 1.99 -18.41 -7.09
CA HIS A 19 0.97 -19.43 -7.26
C HIS A 19 0.34 -19.30 -8.65
N VAL A 20 0.46 -20.35 -9.46
CA VAL A 20 0.02 -20.36 -10.85
C VAL A 20 -0.94 -21.53 -11.08
N GLU A 21 -2.16 -21.20 -11.51
CA GLU A 21 -3.14 -22.22 -11.87
C GLU A 21 -2.67 -23.03 -13.09
N LYS A 22 -2.87 -24.36 -13.07
CA LYS A 22 -2.45 -25.28 -14.15
C LYS A 22 -0.95 -25.19 -14.50
N PHE A 23 -0.11 -24.89 -13.51
CA PHE A 23 1.34 -24.85 -13.67
C PHE A 23 1.88 -26.19 -14.19
N LYS A 24 2.66 -26.14 -15.27
CA LYS A 24 3.25 -27.33 -15.90
C LYS A 24 4.73 -27.48 -15.59
N GLN A 25 5.52 -26.50 -16.01
CA GLN A 25 6.96 -26.51 -15.83
C GLN A 25 7.52 -25.09 -15.82
N PHE A 26 8.61 -24.92 -15.08
CA PHE A 26 9.47 -23.75 -15.14
C PHE A 26 10.89 -24.22 -15.39
N LEU A 27 11.53 -23.68 -16.42
CA LEU A 27 12.91 -23.96 -16.78
C LEU A 27 13.58 -22.66 -17.20
N TRP A 28 14.78 -22.40 -16.68
CA TRP A 28 15.57 -21.28 -17.16
C TRP A 28 15.97 -21.51 -18.62
N ARG A 29 15.86 -20.45 -19.42
CA ARG A 29 16.37 -20.49 -20.80
C ARG A 29 17.89 -20.74 -20.74
N PRO A 30 18.44 -21.73 -21.48
CA PRO A 30 19.88 -21.96 -21.53
C PRO A 30 20.61 -20.68 -21.93
N ARG A 31 21.63 -20.30 -21.14
CA ARG A 31 22.42 -19.10 -21.40
C ARG A 31 23.29 -19.35 -22.64
N PRO A 32 23.19 -18.52 -23.70
CA PRO A 32 24.08 -18.62 -24.87
C PRO A 32 25.55 -18.47 -24.49
N ALA A 33 26.44 -18.95 -25.37
CA ALA A 33 27.88 -18.78 -25.19
C ALA A 33 28.24 -17.29 -25.05
N THR A 34 29.20 -17.00 -24.17
CA THR A 34 29.65 -15.63 -23.94
C THR A 34 30.28 -15.07 -25.20
N LEU A 35 29.93 -13.84 -25.57
CA LEU A 35 30.59 -13.11 -26.66
C LEU A 35 31.99 -12.60 -26.28
N LEU A 36 32.36 -12.72 -25.01
CA LEU A 36 33.61 -12.24 -24.45
C LEU A 36 34.79 -13.14 -24.84
N THR A 37 35.86 -12.51 -25.28
CA THR A 37 37.18 -13.12 -25.47
C THR A 37 37.76 -13.62 -24.15
N LYS A 38 38.79 -14.47 -24.21
CA LYS A 38 39.43 -15.03 -23.00
C LYS A 38 40.12 -13.93 -22.19
N GLU A 39 40.67 -12.93 -22.88
CA GLU A 39 41.33 -11.77 -22.31
C GLU A 39 40.35 -10.90 -21.52
N GLU A 40 39.18 -10.58 -22.09
CA GLU A 40 38.12 -9.83 -21.41
C GLU A 40 37.61 -10.57 -20.17
N GLN A 41 37.38 -11.88 -20.28
CA GLN A 41 36.98 -12.69 -19.13
C GLN A 41 38.02 -12.67 -18.01
N LYS A 42 39.32 -12.67 -18.35
CA LYS A 42 40.39 -12.58 -17.35
C LYS A 42 40.44 -11.19 -16.69
N GLN A 43 40.23 -10.13 -17.46
CA GLN A 43 40.17 -8.77 -16.94
C GLN A 43 38.99 -8.59 -15.98
N ILE A 44 37.80 -9.07 -16.36
CA ILE A 44 36.59 -9.00 -15.51
C ILE A 44 36.82 -9.72 -14.19
N ARG A 45 37.39 -10.93 -14.21
CA ARG A 45 37.71 -11.67 -12.98
C ARG A 45 38.70 -10.93 -12.09
N LYS A 46 39.68 -10.22 -12.67
CA LYS A 46 40.67 -9.44 -11.92
C LYS A 46 40.07 -8.22 -11.24
N ASN A 47 39.14 -7.55 -11.92
CA ASN A 47 38.55 -6.29 -11.46
C ASN A 47 37.15 -6.47 -10.86
N LEU A 48 36.74 -7.71 -10.53
CA LEU A 48 35.38 -8.03 -10.10
C LEU A 48 34.92 -7.21 -8.89
N ARG A 49 35.82 -6.89 -7.96
CA ARG A 49 35.51 -6.07 -6.77
C ARG A 49 35.16 -4.63 -7.13
N GLU A 50 35.84 -4.06 -8.12
CA GLU A 50 35.59 -2.69 -8.59
C GLU A 50 34.23 -2.63 -9.29
N TYR A 51 33.97 -3.60 -10.17
CA TYR A 51 32.68 -3.72 -10.83
C TYR A 51 31.54 -3.97 -9.84
N SER A 52 31.72 -4.81 -8.82
CA SER A 52 30.71 -5.04 -7.77
C SER A 52 30.30 -3.73 -7.11
N LYS A 53 31.27 -2.92 -6.69
CA LYS A 53 31.00 -1.63 -6.05
C LYS A 53 30.23 -0.68 -6.97
N THR A 54 30.64 -0.58 -8.24
CA THR A 54 29.96 0.28 -9.22
C THR A 54 28.53 -0.18 -9.46
N PHE A 55 28.30 -1.48 -9.65
CA PHE A 55 26.96 -2.02 -9.89
C PHE A 55 26.06 -1.92 -8.66
N GLU A 56 26.59 -2.15 -7.45
CA GLU A 56 25.84 -1.95 -6.20
C GLU A 56 25.40 -0.49 -6.03
N GLN A 57 26.27 0.47 -6.36
CA GLN A 57 25.92 1.89 -6.33
C GLN A 57 24.85 2.22 -7.38
N GLU A 58 25.01 1.77 -8.62
CA GLU A 58 24.03 2.01 -9.68
C GLU A 58 22.67 1.39 -9.37
N ASP A 59 22.63 0.18 -8.80
CA ASP A 59 21.38 -0.47 -8.43
C ASP A 59 20.70 0.26 -7.25
N ALA A 60 21.47 0.74 -6.27
CA ALA A 60 20.95 1.57 -5.18
C ALA A 60 20.36 2.90 -5.72
N ASP A 61 21.06 3.55 -6.66
CA ASP A 61 20.62 4.81 -7.26
C ASP A 61 19.35 4.60 -8.12
N ARG A 62 19.27 3.50 -8.88
CA ARG A 62 18.06 3.15 -9.66
C ARG A 62 16.87 2.84 -8.76
N GLY A 63 17.05 2.08 -7.69
CA GLY A 63 16.01 1.83 -6.70
C GLY A 63 15.50 3.13 -6.08
N ALA A 64 16.42 4.01 -5.69
CA ALA A 64 16.06 5.32 -5.13
C ALA A 64 15.33 6.22 -6.15
N SER A 65 15.74 6.22 -7.41
CA SER A 65 15.18 7.11 -8.43
C SER A 65 13.85 6.64 -9.02
N ALA A 66 13.64 5.33 -9.19
CA ALA A 66 12.40 4.79 -9.74
C ALA A 66 11.20 5.00 -8.79
N ASP A 67 11.47 5.05 -7.48
CA ASP A 67 10.44 5.14 -6.46
C ASP A 67 10.18 6.56 -5.97
N ARG A 68 11.11 7.52 -6.16
CA ARG A 68 11.02 8.81 -5.47
C ARG A 68 9.75 9.60 -5.79
N GLU A 69 9.43 9.80 -7.06
CA GLU A 69 8.25 10.61 -7.44
C GLU A 69 6.93 9.94 -7.01
N VAL A 70 6.84 8.61 -7.13
CA VAL A 70 5.66 7.86 -6.71
C VAL A 70 5.52 7.85 -5.19
N VAL A 71 6.62 7.69 -4.46
CA VAL A 71 6.64 7.70 -2.99
C VAL A 71 6.36 9.09 -2.45
N GLU A 72 6.89 10.15 -3.06
CA GLU A 72 6.59 11.54 -2.70
C GLU A 72 5.11 11.87 -2.94
N ALA A 73 4.54 11.44 -4.07
CA ALA A 73 3.11 11.61 -4.34
C ALA A 73 2.25 10.88 -3.29
N ARG A 74 2.58 9.63 -2.97
CA ARG A 74 1.87 8.84 -1.94
C ARG A 74 2.00 9.46 -0.54
N ARG A 75 3.19 9.96 -0.19
CA ARG A 75 3.40 10.68 1.08
C ARG A 75 2.54 11.93 1.15
N ARG A 76 2.53 12.74 0.10
CA ARG A 76 1.70 13.94 0.04
C ARG A 76 0.21 13.62 0.24
N GLN A 77 -0.29 12.58 -0.43
CA GLN A 77 -1.69 12.15 -0.27
C GLN A 77 -1.99 11.70 1.16
N LEU A 78 -1.07 10.95 1.79
CA LEU A 78 -1.21 10.52 3.17
C LEU A 78 -1.21 11.73 4.13
N ASP A 79 -0.28 12.66 3.94
CA ASP A 79 -0.17 13.86 4.77
C ASP A 79 -1.41 14.75 4.64
N GLU A 80 -1.94 14.91 3.44
CA GLU A 80 -3.19 15.63 3.18
C GLU A 80 -4.38 14.97 3.85
N TRP A 81 -4.49 13.63 3.76
CA TRP A 81 -5.55 12.88 4.44
C TRP A 81 -5.42 12.96 5.96
N LEU A 82 -4.21 12.88 6.51
CA LEU A 82 -3.97 13.01 7.95
C LEU A 82 -4.35 14.41 8.45
N ALA A 83 -3.98 15.46 7.72
CA ALA A 83 -4.32 16.84 8.07
C ALA A 83 -5.85 17.08 8.01
N TRP A 84 -6.52 16.57 6.98
CA TRP A 84 -7.98 16.62 6.90
C TRP A 84 -8.64 15.85 8.05
N ARG A 85 -8.13 14.65 8.37
CA ARG A 85 -8.67 13.86 9.48
C ARG A 85 -8.51 14.58 10.82
N GLU A 86 -7.35 15.20 11.06
CA GLU A 86 -7.10 15.98 12.27
C GLU A 86 -8.07 17.17 12.38
N SER A 87 -8.31 17.91 11.29
CA SER A 87 -9.27 19.02 11.31
C SER A 87 -10.70 18.56 11.57
N ILE A 88 -11.14 17.44 10.97
CA ILE A 88 -12.47 16.89 11.19
C ILE A 88 -12.61 16.34 12.62
N GLU A 89 -11.58 15.71 13.17
CA GLU A 89 -11.59 15.26 14.57
C GLU A 89 -11.72 16.45 15.53
N GLU A 90 -11.03 17.57 15.27
CA GLU A 90 -11.15 18.80 16.05
C GLU A 90 -12.57 19.40 15.94
N GLU A 91 -13.09 19.56 14.72
CA GLU A 91 -14.45 20.06 14.47
C GLU A 91 -15.52 19.20 15.17
N LEU A 92 -15.41 17.88 15.08
CA LEU A 92 -16.36 16.96 15.73
C LEU A 92 -16.33 17.05 17.25
N VAL A 93 -15.16 17.26 17.85
CA VAL A 93 -15.03 17.47 19.30
C VAL A 93 -15.70 18.78 19.71
N GLU A 94 -15.47 19.86 18.95
CA GLU A 94 -16.08 21.16 19.21
C GLU A 94 -17.62 21.11 19.06
N GLU A 95 -18.14 20.51 17.99
CA GLU A 95 -19.58 20.36 17.77
C GLU A 95 -20.25 19.52 18.85
N ARG A 96 -19.63 18.40 19.25
CA ARG A 96 -20.13 17.57 20.35
C ARG A 96 -20.15 18.32 21.67
N ALA A 97 -19.10 19.07 21.98
CA ALA A 97 -19.05 19.90 23.18
C ALA A 97 -20.14 20.98 23.17
N TYR A 98 -20.38 21.63 22.02
CA TYR A 98 -21.46 22.61 21.87
C TYR A 98 -22.86 21.98 22.05
N LEU A 99 -23.08 20.78 21.50
CA LEU A 99 -24.33 20.03 21.63
C LEU A 99 -24.49 19.31 22.98
N GLY A 100 -23.47 19.34 23.85
CA GLY A 100 -23.45 18.65 25.14
C GLY A 100 -23.44 17.12 25.02
N LEU A 101 -22.98 16.61 23.87
CA LEU A 101 -22.86 15.18 23.60
C LEU A 101 -21.58 14.60 24.21
N PRO A 102 -21.56 13.31 24.55
CA PRO A 102 -20.37 12.65 25.10
C PRO A 102 -19.17 12.70 24.16
N GLU A 103 -17.97 12.87 24.74
CA GLU A 103 -16.68 12.90 24.03
C GLU A 103 -16.41 11.59 23.29
N ASP A 104 -16.76 10.44 23.88
CA ASP A 104 -16.62 9.13 23.25
C ASP A 104 -17.96 8.37 23.21
N PRO A 105 -18.71 8.45 22.10
CA PRO A 105 -20.02 7.80 21.98
C PRO A 105 -19.92 6.28 22.01
N ILE A 106 -18.79 5.70 21.59
CA ILE A 106 -18.60 4.25 21.51
C ILE A 106 -18.36 3.68 22.91
N ALA A 107 -17.53 4.36 23.72
CA ALA A 107 -17.30 3.98 25.11
C ALA A 107 -18.60 4.01 25.93
N GLU A 108 -19.47 5.01 25.69
CA GLU A 108 -20.75 5.13 26.38
C GLU A 108 -21.79 4.11 25.90
N LEU A 109 -21.84 3.81 24.59
CA LEU A 109 -22.66 2.72 24.05
C LEU A 109 -22.23 1.35 24.60
N LEU A 110 -20.92 1.11 24.72
CA LEU A 110 -20.39 -0.10 25.34
C LEU A 110 -20.74 -0.16 26.84
N ALA A 111 -20.57 0.93 27.58
CA ALA A 111 -20.91 0.99 29.00
C ALA A 111 -22.42 0.79 29.26
N SER A 112 -23.28 1.39 28.44
CA SER A 112 -24.73 1.21 28.54
C SER A 112 -25.16 -0.21 28.19
N LYS A 113 -24.56 -0.83 27.16
CA LYS A 113 -24.79 -2.24 26.78
C LYS A 113 -24.33 -3.23 27.86
N VAL A 114 -23.26 -2.92 28.58
CA VAL A 114 -22.77 -3.72 29.73
C VAL A 114 -23.69 -3.57 30.95
N THR A 115 -24.26 -2.37 31.16
CA THR A 115 -25.10 -2.06 32.33
C THR A 115 -26.54 -2.56 32.15
N ASN A 116 -27.08 -2.59 30.93
CA ASN A 116 -28.40 -3.10 30.59
C ASN A 116 -28.33 -4.08 29.40
N PRO A 117 -28.03 -5.37 29.65
CA PRO A 117 -27.87 -6.37 28.59
C PRO A 117 -29.18 -6.77 27.87
N ASP A 118 -30.35 -6.48 28.47
CA ASP A 118 -31.67 -6.81 27.92
C ASP A 118 -32.37 -5.62 27.23
N ALA A 119 -31.67 -4.49 27.00
CA ALA A 119 -32.24 -3.35 26.29
C ALA A 119 -32.46 -3.71 24.80
N GLU A 120 -33.70 -3.54 24.31
CA GLU A 120 -34.06 -3.81 22.92
C GLU A 120 -33.25 -2.90 21.96
N GLU A 121 -32.48 -3.51 21.05
CA GLU A 121 -31.71 -2.79 20.03
C GLU A 121 -32.68 -2.09 19.05
N GLN A 122 -32.75 -0.77 19.12
CA GLN A 122 -33.52 0.04 18.16
C GLN A 122 -32.63 0.37 16.95
N ILE A 123 -33.03 -0.12 15.78
CA ILE A 123 -32.41 0.23 14.50
C ILE A 123 -33.03 1.54 14.03
N ILE A 124 -32.23 2.60 13.96
CA ILE A 124 -32.63 3.89 13.38
C ILE A 124 -32.10 3.93 11.95
N GLU A 125 -33.00 3.90 10.96
CA GLU A 125 -32.64 4.07 9.54
C GLU A 125 -32.65 5.57 9.21
N GLU A 126 -31.47 6.16 8.99
CA GLU A 126 -31.33 7.55 8.52
C GLU A 126 -31.22 7.55 6.99
N ILE A 127 -32.19 8.17 6.32
CA ILE A 127 -32.18 8.39 4.86
C ILE A 127 -31.62 9.79 4.63
N VAL A 128 -30.41 9.89 4.08
CA VAL A 128 -29.79 11.15 3.68
C VAL A 128 -29.92 11.29 2.16
N GLU A 129 -30.67 12.28 1.69
CA GLU A 129 -30.77 12.63 0.27
C GLU A 129 -29.80 13.78 -0.04
N GLU A 130 -28.77 13.53 -0.84
CA GLU A 130 -27.85 14.55 -1.36
C GLU A 130 -28.36 15.06 -2.72
N VAL A 131 -28.82 16.32 -2.77
CA VAL A 131 -29.24 16.97 -4.02
C VAL A 131 -28.00 17.60 -4.68
N ILE A 132 -27.50 16.95 -5.73
CA ILE A 132 -26.23 17.31 -6.38
C ILE A 132 -26.39 18.52 -7.32
N GLU A 133 -27.52 18.68 -8.00
CA GLU A 133 -27.75 19.78 -8.94
C GLU A 133 -29.26 19.97 -9.22
N GLU A 134 -29.77 21.21 -9.13
CA GLU A 134 -31.15 21.58 -9.45
C GLU A 134 -31.16 22.56 -10.64
N THR A 135 -31.84 22.20 -11.73
CA THR A 135 -31.99 23.05 -12.92
C THR A 135 -33.47 23.35 -13.16
N GLU A 136 -33.87 24.62 -13.04
CA GLU A 136 -35.22 25.10 -13.38
C GLU A 136 -35.29 25.53 -14.86
N GLU A 137 -36.16 24.89 -15.65
CA GLU A 137 -36.53 25.34 -16.99
C GLU A 137 -37.90 26.05 -16.96
N ILE A 138 -37.91 27.35 -17.31
CA ILE A 138 -39.14 28.13 -17.47
C ILE A 138 -39.68 27.89 -18.88
N LEU A 139 -40.80 27.17 -19.00
CA LEU A 139 -41.53 27.04 -20.27
C LEU A 139 -42.40 28.28 -20.49
N GLN A 140 -42.17 28.96 -21.63
CA GLN A 140 -42.84 30.20 -22.04
C GLN A 140 -44.16 29.93 -22.78
#